data_AF-A0A8X7PMI2-F1
#
_entry.id   AF-A0A8X7PMI2-F1
#
_cell.length_a   1.000
_cell.length_b   1.000
_cell.length_c   1.000
_cell.angle_alpha   90.00
_cell.angle_beta   90.00
_cell.angle_gamma   90.00
#
_symmetry.space_group_name_H-M   'P 1'
#
loop_
_entity.id
_entity.type
_entity.pdbx_description
1 polymer ?
#
loop_
_entity_poly.entity_id
_entity_poly.type
_entity_poly.pdbx_seq_one_letter_code
_entity_poly.pdbx_strand_id
1 'polypeptide(L)'
;MSAMDQDTGMFKVQQTIGSVLCCKCGVPMPPNAANMCVNCLRSEVDITEGLQKSIQIFYCPECGCYLQPPKTWIKAQWESKELLTFCIKRLKNLNKVKLKNAEFVWTEPHSKRIKVKLTVQAEVLNGAVLEQSYPVEYTVRDNLCESCSRFQANPDQWVASVQLRQHVSHRRTFFYLEQLILRHDAASRAIRIQQVDQGIDFFFGNKSHANSFIEFLRKVVPIEYRQDQQLVSHDVKSSLYNYKYTYSVKICPICREDLICLPSKVASGLGNLGPLVVCTKVSDNITILDPRTLRCAFLDARQYFRSGFRSALTSRQLVKYFVFDVEAPVGEATVGGQKYALSYVQIARESDIGKMFYVQTHLGHILKSGDQALGYDIYSANVNDDEMEKYRLSVKNGLPEAILIKKCYDEQRERKKGKPRAFTTKKLPMEMDESRGARVDPEKMENEYEEFLRDLEENPELRFNISLYKNKDYQESETASMTDGEGAPTVPIEELLAELELSEEEEEGNDEEDMDE
;
A
#
# COMPACT_ATOMS: atom_id res chain seq x y z
N MET A 1 38.23 -22.57 37.81
CA MET A 1 39.17 -23.69 37.57
C MET A 1 40.38 -23.12 36.87
N SER A 2 41.39 -22.74 37.64
CA SER A 2 42.66 -22.23 37.12
C SER A 2 43.52 -23.44 36.74
N ALA A 3 43.84 -23.57 35.45
CA ALA A 3 44.84 -24.52 35.00
C ALA A 3 46.22 -23.89 35.27
N MET A 4 46.97 -24.51 36.18
CA MET A 4 48.40 -24.31 36.35
C MET A 4 49.10 -24.88 35.12
N ASP A 5 49.77 -24.03 34.34
CA ASP A 5 50.81 -24.51 33.42
C ASP A 5 52.18 -24.28 34.05
N GLN A 6 52.90 -25.38 34.14
CA GLN A 6 54.19 -25.52 34.79
C GLN A 6 55.28 -24.89 33.91
N ASP A 7 55.99 -23.92 34.46
CA ASP A 7 57.20 -23.35 33.88
C ASP A 7 58.31 -24.41 33.79
N THR A 8 58.37 -25.11 32.66
CA THR A 8 59.58 -25.83 32.26
C THR A 8 60.64 -24.80 31.85
N GLY A 9 61.65 -24.64 32.69
CA GLY A 9 62.81 -23.78 32.45
C GLY A 9 63.59 -24.16 31.19
N MET A 10 63.17 -23.64 30.05
CA MET A 10 64.00 -23.53 28.86
C MET A 10 64.77 -22.22 28.95
N PHE A 11 66.11 -22.32 29.02
CA PHE A 11 67.03 -21.20 28.91
C PHE A 11 66.83 -20.53 27.53
N LYS A 12 65.98 -19.50 27.46
CA LYS A 12 65.90 -18.64 26.28
C LYS A 12 67.20 -17.84 26.22
N VAL A 13 68.14 -18.27 25.37
CA VAL A 13 69.28 -17.43 24.98
C VAL A 13 68.70 -16.09 24.55
N GLN A 14 69.02 -15.02 25.27
CA GLN A 14 68.70 -13.67 24.83
C GLN A 14 69.44 -13.46 23.51
N GLN A 15 68.73 -13.62 22.39
CA GLN A 15 69.25 -13.19 21.10
C GLN A 15 69.45 -11.68 21.21
N THR A 16 70.70 -11.26 21.40
CA THR A 16 71.08 -9.86 21.24
C THR A 16 70.82 -9.50 19.79
N ILE A 17 69.72 -8.79 19.54
CA ILE A 17 69.43 -8.22 18.22
C ILE A 17 70.61 -7.29 17.90
N GLY A 18 71.48 -7.71 16.98
CA GLY A 18 72.63 -6.90 16.60
C GLY A 18 72.18 -5.53 16.10
N SER A 19 72.85 -4.46 16.49
CA SER A 19 72.56 -3.12 15.98
C SER A 19 73.43 -2.83 14.75
N VAL A 20 72.81 -2.40 13.66
CA VAL A 20 73.48 -1.92 12.44
C VAL A 20 73.35 -0.40 12.40
N LEU A 21 74.35 0.30 11.86
CA LEU A 21 74.27 1.75 11.65
C LEU A 21 73.54 2.05 10.33
N CYS A 22 72.65 3.04 10.33
CA CYS A 22 72.02 3.53 9.10
C CYS A 22 73.07 4.09 8.12
N CYS A 23 73.01 3.68 6.86
CA CYS A 23 74.00 4.07 5.83
C CYS A 23 74.08 5.58 5.53
N LYS A 24 73.05 6.36 5.88
CA LYS A 24 72.98 7.83 5.67
C LYS A 24 73.30 8.67 6.90
N CYS A 25 72.64 8.41 8.04
CA CYS A 25 72.73 9.24 9.23
C CYS A 25 73.52 8.62 10.39
N GLY A 26 73.98 7.37 10.28
CA GLY A 26 74.78 6.70 11.32
C GLY A 26 74.03 6.38 12.61
N VAL A 27 72.70 6.51 12.67
CA VAL A 27 71.91 6.15 13.86
C VAL A 27 71.89 4.62 14.02
N PRO A 28 72.13 4.08 15.24
CA PRO A 28 72.03 2.65 15.51
C PRO A 28 70.59 2.16 15.41
N MET A 29 70.37 1.09 14.67
CA MET A 29 69.05 0.54 14.35
C MET A 29 69.09 -1.00 14.27
N PRO A 30 67.95 -1.69 14.43
CA PRO A 30 67.88 -3.11 14.12
C PRO A 30 68.11 -3.35 12.62
N PRO A 31 68.73 -4.47 12.23
CA PRO A 31 68.99 -4.80 10.82
C PRO A 31 67.67 -4.86 10.05
N ASN A 32 67.59 -4.11 8.96
CA ASN A 32 66.48 -4.16 8.02
C ASN A 32 67.00 -4.37 6.59
N ALA A 33 66.14 -4.87 5.69
CA ALA A 33 66.53 -5.18 4.32
C ALA A 33 66.99 -3.94 3.50
N ALA A 34 66.66 -2.73 3.95
CA ALA A 34 67.02 -1.47 3.32
C ALA A 34 68.31 -0.83 3.87
N ASN A 35 68.88 -1.33 4.97
CA ASN A 35 70.02 -0.74 5.71
C ASN A 35 69.89 0.76 6.04
N MET A 36 68.64 1.27 6.11
CA MET A 36 68.30 2.67 6.32
C MET A 36 67.35 2.81 7.50
N CYS A 37 67.54 3.82 8.35
CA CYS A 37 66.62 4.09 9.45
C CYS A 37 65.26 4.56 8.92
N VAL A 38 64.21 4.43 9.74
CA VAL A 38 62.83 4.79 9.37
C VAL A 38 62.72 6.24 8.89
N ASN A 39 63.47 7.16 9.48
CA ASN A 39 63.45 8.58 9.11
C ASN A 39 64.09 8.82 7.73
N CYS A 40 65.26 8.22 7.46
CA CYS A 40 65.91 8.33 6.15
C CYS A 40 65.10 7.64 5.05
N LEU A 41 64.46 6.50 5.37
CA LEU A 41 63.61 5.79 4.41
C LEU A 41 62.36 6.60 4.06
N ARG A 42 61.71 7.24 5.05
CA ARG A 42 60.55 8.14 4.83
C ARG A 42 60.91 9.41 4.07
N SER A 43 62.15 9.89 4.17
CA SER A 43 62.58 11.09 3.43
C SER A 43 62.95 10.81 1.98
N GLU A 44 63.39 9.59 1.65
CA GLU A 44 63.82 9.22 0.28
C GLU A 44 62.73 8.57 -0.55
N VAL A 45 61.77 7.87 0.08
CA VAL A 45 60.71 7.15 -0.64
C VAL A 45 59.34 7.68 -0.23
N ASP A 46 58.66 8.36 -1.15
CA ASP A 46 57.25 8.71 -1.01
C ASP A 46 56.38 7.71 -1.80
N ILE A 47 55.63 6.89 -1.08
CA ILE A 47 54.72 5.89 -1.65
C ILE A 47 53.54 6.56 -2.36
N THR A 48 53.29 7.84 -2.03
CA THR A 48 52.11 8.58 -2.50
C THR A 48 52.32 9.28 -3.84
N GLU A 49 53.51 9.14 -4.43
CA GLU A 49 53.82 9.66 -5.76
C GLU A 49 52.92 9.03 -6.84
N GLY A 50 52.02 9.84 -7.40
CA GLY A 50 51.06 9.41 -8.42
C GLY A 50 49.62 9.18 -7.92
N LEU A 51 49.36 9.37 -6.62
CA LEU A 51 48.00 9.43 -6.07
C LEU A 51 47.44 10.86 -6.12
N GLN A 52 46.16 10.99 -6.46
CA GLN A 52 45.47 12.28 -6.52
C GLN A 52 45.07 12.79 -5.14
N LYS A 53 45.65 13.93 -4.72
CA LYS A 53 45.40 14.54 -3.40
C LYS A 53 44.06 15.27 -3.31
N SER A 54 43.55 15.75 -4.44
CA SER A 54 42.26 16.45 -4.53
C SER A 54 41.36 15.84 -5.60
N ILE A 55 40.10 15.58 -5.25
CA ILE A 55 39.10 14.97 -6.13
C ILE A 55 37.79 15.75 -6.04
N GLN A 56 37.09 15.89 -7.17
CA GLN A 56 35.74 16.46 -7.20
C GLN A 56 34.68 15.36 -7.19
N ILE A 57 33.70 15.51 -6.30
CA ILE A 57 32.52 14.64 -6.20
C ILE A 57 31.27 15.49 -6.39
N PHE A 58 30.26 14.91 -7.03
CA PHE A 58 28.99 15.59 -7.25
C PHE A 58 27.94 15.06 -6.27
N TYR A 59 27.20 15.98 -5.66
CA TYR A 59 26.19 15.71 -4.65
C TYR A 59 24.87 16.36 -5.06
N CYS A 60 23.75 15.63 -4.92
CA CYS A 60 22.43 16.17 -5.17
C CYS A 60 21.83 16.68 -3.85
N PRO A 61 21.56 18.00 -3.70
CA PRO A 61 21.05 18.56 -2.45
C PRO A 61 19.65 18.06 -2.10
N GLU A 62 18.82 17.76 -3.09
CA GLU A 62 17.41 17.34 -2.90
C GLU A 62 17.27 15.90 -2.37
N CYS A 63 18.02 14.95 -2.93
CA CYS A 63 17.88 13.54 -2.57
C CYS A 63 19.00 12.99 -1.68
N GLY A 64 20.02 13.80 -1.38
CA GLY A 64 21.16 13.39 -0.55
C GLY A 64 22.04 12.32 -1.21
N CYS A 65 22.07 12.25 -2.54
CA CYS A 65 22.79 11.22 -3.28
C CYS A 65 24.09 11.76 -3.89
N TYR A 66 25.11 10.90 -3.94
CA TYR A 66 26.39 11.16 -4.59
C TYR A 66 26.45 10.49 -5.96
N LEU A 67 27.00 11.20 -6.96
CA LEU A 67 27.16 10.65 -8.31
C LEU A 67 28.42 9.78 -8.37
N GLN A 68 28.24 8.51 -8.73
CA GLN A 68 29.25 7.62 -9.25
C GLN A 68 29.16 7.57 -10.80
N PRO A 69 30.03 8.29 -11.53
CA PRO A 69 30.28 8.12 -12.95
C PRO A 69 30.33 6.65 -13.34
N PRO A 70 29.63 6.27 -14.43
CA PRO A 70 29.10 7.18 -15.46
C PRO A 70 27.73 7.84 -15.18
N LYS A 71 26.77 7.19 -14.50
CA LYS A 71 25.40 7.74 -14.27
C LYS A 71 24.71 7.28 -12.97
N THR A 72 25.35 6.45 -12.17
CA THR A 72 24.72 5.86 -10.97
C THR A 72 24.79 6.84 -9.80
N TRP A 73 23.68 7.03 -9.10
CA TRP A 73 23.59 7.84 -7.88
C TRP A 73 23.43 6.93 -6.68
N ILE A 74 24.21 7.17 -5.63
CA ILE A 74 24.19 6.39 -4.40
C ILE A 74 23.78 7.31 -3.26
N LYS A 75 22.77 6.91 -2.50
CA LYS A 75 22.41 7.59 -1.26
C LYS A 75 23.43 7.17 -0.20
N ALA A 76 24.09 8.13 0.43
CA ALA A 76 25.05 7.87 1.50
C ALA A 76 24.94 8.98 2.54
N GLN A 77 24.89 8.62 3.81
CA GLN A 77 24.90 9.60 4.90
C GLN A 77 26.33 10.10 5.17
N TRP A 78 26.42 11.28 5.80
CA TRP A 78 27.69 11.81 6.30
C TRP A 78 28.34 10.81 7.27
N GLU A 79 29.66 10.68 7.19
CA GLU A 79 30.47 9.76 8.01
C GLU A 79 30.04 8.28 7.94
N SER A 80 29.28 7.88 6.93
CA SER A 80 28.87 6.49 6.73
C SER A 80 29.97 5.64 6.09
N LYS A 81 29.91 4.33 6.34
CA LYS A 81 30.77 3.33 5.66
C LYS A 81 30.58 3.32 4.14
N GLU A 82 29.37 3.64 3.68
CA GLU A 82 29.01 3.70 2.26
C GLU A 82 29.72 4.87 1.56
N LEU A 83 29.71 6.05 2.18
CA LEU A 83 30.43 7.22 1.70
C LEU A 83 31.94 6.99 1.66
N LEU A 84 32.47 6.32 2.68
CA LEU A 84 33.88 5.95 2.75
C LEU A 84 34.26 5.00 1.59
N THR A 85 33.44 3.98 1.34
CA THR A 85 33.62 3.05 0.22
C THR A 85 33.54 3.78 -1.13
N PHE A 86 32.62 4.74 -1.27
CA PHE A 86 32.51 5.58 -2.46
C PHE A 86 33.77 6.43 -2.68
N CYS A 87 34.29 7.09 -1.64
CA CYS A 87 35.52 7.89 -1.68
C CYS A 87 36.73 7.03 -2.09
N ILE A 88 36.89 5.83 -1.51
CA ILE A 88 37.98 4.92 -1.87
C ILE A 88 37.87 4.48 -3.32
N LYS A 89 36.69 4.03 -3.79
CA LYS A 89 36.49 3.62 -5.18
C LYS A 89 36.74 4.74 -6.19
N ARG A 90 36.61 6.00 -5.77
CA ARG A 90 36.84 7.17 -6.61
C ARG A 90 38.32 7.42 -6.91
N LEU A 91 39.20 7.00 -6.01
CA LEU A 91 40.64 7.19 -6.17
C LEU A 91 41.17 6.29 -7.28
N LYS A 92 41.87 6.91 -8.23
CA LYS A 92 42.59 6.19 -9.28
C LYS A 92 43.90 5.63 -8.72
N ASN A 93 44.38 4.53 -9.30
CA ASN A 93 45.69 3.94 -9.03
C ASN A 93 45.90 3.35 -7.62
N LEU A 94 44.85 3.11 -6.84
CA LEU A 94 44.96 2.40 -5.55
C LEU A 94 45.43 0.95 -5.68
N ASN A 95 45.33 0.33 -6.87
CA ASN A 95 45.78 -1.06 -7.08
C ASN A 95 47.29 -1.27 -6.83
N LYS A 96 48.09 -0.19 -6.85
CA LYS A 96 49.54 -0.27 -6.62
C LYS A 96 49.92 -0.40 -5.14
N VAL A 97 49.01 -0.06 -4.23
CA VAL A 97 49.32 0.08 -2.80
C VAL A 97 48.24 -0.65 -1.97
N LYS A 98 48.65 -1.37 -0.93
CA LYS A 98 47.71 -2.07 -0.03
C LYS A 98 47.12 -1.05 0.94
N LEU A 99 45.79 -0.93 0.99
CA LEU A 99 45.09 -0.05 1.92
C LEU A 99 44.86 -0.78 3.25
N LYS A 100 45.33 -0.19 4.36
CA LYS A 100 45.24 -0.81 5.70
C LYS A 100 44.06 -0.27 6.50
N ASN A 101 43.93 1.06 6.57
CA ASN A 101 42.87 1.75 7.30
C ASN A 101 42.50 3.06 6.59
N ALA A 102 41.26 3.49 6.77
CA ALA A 102 40.70 4.70 6.19
C ALA A 102 39.75 5.34 7.21
N GLU A 103 39.97 6.61 7.51
CA GLU A 103 39.23 7.35 8.54
C GLU A 103 38.83 8.72 8.01
N PHE A 104 37.66 9.20 8.42
CA PHE A 104 37.27 10.59 8.16
C PHE A 104 38.01 11.52 9.10
N VAL A 105 38.43 12.66 8.56
CA VAL A 105 38.94 13.78 9.36
C VAL A 105 37.84 14.81 9.41
N TRP A 106 37.46 15.22 10.62
CA TRP A 106 36.43 16.23 10.81
C TRP A 106 36.74 17.49 10.00
N THR A 107 35.74 17.93 9.26
CA THR A 107 35.74 19.14 8.45
C THR A 107 34.46 19.89 8.74
N GLU A 108 34.52 21.21 8.71
CA GLU A 108 33.35 22.04 8.96
C GLU A 108 32.22 21.74 7.94
N PRO A 109 30.96 21.56 8.36
CA PRO A 109 29.85 21.14 7.49
C PRO A 109 29.64 22.05 6.26
N HIS A 110 29.82 23.36 6.41
CA HIS A 110 29.63 24.34 5.34
C HIS A 110 30.79 24.41 4.34
N SER A 111 31.92 23.78 4.66
CA SER A 111 33.14 23.88 3.84
C SER A 111 33.03 23.17 2.48
N LYS A 112 31.98 22.35 2.28
CA LYS A 112 31.78 21.48 1.10
C LYS A 112 33.03 20.67 0.75
N ARG A 113 33.78 20.28 1.78
CA ARG A 113 35.02 19.50 1.67
C ARG A 113 34.89 18.31 2.59
N ILE A 114 35.32 17.15 2.11
CA ILE A 114 35.41 15.92 2.89
C ILE A 114 36.87 15.52 2.91
N LYS A 115 37.47 15.39 4.09
CA LYS A 115 38.85 14.91 4.23
C LYS A 115 38.84 13.47 4.71
N VAL A 116 39.52 12.61 3.97
CA VAL A 116 39.69 11.20 4.32
C VAL A 116 41.18 10.93 4.49
N LYS A 117 41.56 10.46 5.67
CA LYS A 117 42.92 10.02 5.97
C LYS A 117 43.03 8.54 5.64
N LEU A 118 43.79 8.21 4.61
CA LEU A 118 44.10 6.83 4.23
C LEU A 118 45.46 6.43 4.81
N THR A 119 45.57 5.21 5.29
CA THR A 119 46.86 4.60 5.65
C THR A 119 47.16 3.53 4.61
N VAL A 120 48.25 3.76 3.89
CA VAL A 120 48.63 2.95 2.74
C VAL A 120 49.96 2.26 3.02
N GLN A 121 50.08 1.02 2.54
CA GLN A 121 51.20 0.12 2.77
C GLN A 121 51.77 -0.35 1.43
N ALA A 122 53.04 -0.06 1.18
CA ALA A 122 53.75 -0.57 0.00
C ALA A 122 55.03 -1.28 0.40
N GLU A 123 55.45 -2.21 -0.45
CA GLU A 123 56.77 -2.83 -0.40
C GLU A 123 57.77 -1.92 -1.11
N VAL A 124 58.78 -1.49 -0.38
CA VAL A 124 59.89 -0.64 -0.80
C VAL A 124 61.18 -1.47 -0.77
N LEU A 125 62.18 -1.09 -1.56
CA LEU A 125 63.57 -1.61 -1.60
C LEU A 125 63.82 -2.92 -0.83
N ASN A 126 63.89 -4.03 -1.56
CA ASN A 126 64.21 -5.37 -1.04
C ASN A 126 63.25 -5.91 0.04
N GLY A 127 61.94 -5.63 -0.09
CA GLY A 127 60.90 -6.24 0.75
C GLY A 127 60.66 -5.54 2.08
N ALA A 128 61.22 -4.34 2.29
CA ALA A 128 60.90 -3.51 3.44
C ALA A 128 59.50 -2.89 3.26
N VAL A 129 58.61 -3.11 4.23
CA VAL A 129 57.23 -2.60 4.15
C VAL A 129 57.14 -1.24 4.84
N LEU A 130 56.68 -0.22 4.12
CA LEU A 130 56.52 1.13 4.65
C LEU A 130 55.02 1.50 4.71
N GLU A 131 54.59 2.00 5.87
CA GLU A 131 53.25 2.54 6.10
C GLU A 131 53.30 4.07 6.11
N GLN A 132 52.44 4.70 5.31
CA GLN A 132 52.37 6.15 5.18
C GLN A 132 50.92 6.63 5.27
N SER A 133 50.70 7.74 5.97
CA SER A 133 49.39 8.40 6.04
C SER A 133 49.23 9.38 4.89
N TYR A 134 48.14 9.24 4.15
CA TYR A 134 47.81 9.99 2.95
C TYR A 134 46.43 10.67 3.12
N PRO A 135 46.38 11.97 3.46
CA PRO A 135 45.14 12.71 3.51
C PRO A 135 44.67 13.08 2.09
N VAL A 136 43.44 12.71 1.75
CA VAL A 136 42.77 13.06 0.50
C VAL A 136 41.67 14.07 0.78
N GLU A 137 41.61 15.11 -0.03
CA GLU A 137 40.57 16.13 0.01
C GLU A 137 39.58 15.93 -1.14
N TYR A 138 38.30 15.73 -0.80
CA TYR A 138 37.20 15.67 -1.76
C TYR A 138 36.42 16.98 -1.72
N THR A 139 36.41 17.72 -2.83
CA THR A 139 35.57 18.90 -3.00
C THR A 139 34.18 18.47 -3.49
N VAL A 140 33.15 18.80 -2.72
CA VAL A 140 31.75 18.54 -3.06
C VAL A 140 31.24 19.66 -3.97
N ARG A 141 30.73 19.28 -5.13
CA ARG A 141 29.99 20.17 -6.03
C ARG A 141 28.54 19.77 -6.09
N ASP A 142 27.65 20.73 -5.91
CA ASP A 142 26.23 20.45 -6.00
C ASP A 142 25.84 20.30 -7.47
N ASN A 143 25.17 19.21 -7.77
CA ASN A 143 24.58 18.95 -9.07
C ASN A 143 23.31 18.13 -8.88
N LEU A 144 22.22 18.56 -9.48
CA LEU A 144 20.95 17.86 -9.38
C LEU A 144 21.04 16.54 -10.15
N CYS A 145 20.49 15.48 -9.56
CA CYS A 145 20.32 14.23 -10.29
C CYS A 145 19.21 14.38 -11.33
N GLU A 146 19.21 13.51 -12.34
CA GLU A 146 18.27 13.60 -13.46
C GLU A 146 16.80 13.49 -12.99
N SER A 147 16.51 12.72 -11.95
CA SER A 147 15.16 12.62 -11.37
C SER A 147 14.75 13.90 -10.64
N CYS A 148 15.61 14.49 -9.80
CA CYS A 148 15.31 15.74 -9.09
C CYS A 148 15.24 16.93 -10.04
N SER A 149 16.08 16.95 -11.08
CA SER A 149 16.01 17.97 -12.14
C SER A 149 14.70 17.88 -12.92
N ARG A 150 14.21 16.68 -13.24
CA ARG A 150 12.88 16.50 -13.85
C ARG A 150 11.75 16.95 -12.92
N PHE A 151 11.84 16.60 -11.64
CA PHE A 151 10.84 17.01 -10.64
C PHE A 151 10.78 18.53 -10.47
N GLN A 152 11.92 19.21 -10.39
CA GLN A 152 11.96 20.68 -10.34
C GLN A 152 11.49 21.34 -11.64
N ALA A 153 11.76 20.72 -12.81
CA ALA A 153 11.31 21.26 -14.08
C ALA A 153 9.79 21.19 -14.25
N ASN A 154 9.18 20.06 -13.86
CA ASN A 154 7.73 19.87 -13.84
C ASN A 154 7.36 18.85 -12.75
N PRO A 155 6.87 19.30 -11.58
CA PRO A 155 6.52 18.40 -10.48
C PRO A 155 5.36 17.46 -10.84
N ASP A 156 4.44 17.92 -11.71
CA ASP A 156 3.31 17.14 -12.21
C ASP A 156 3.66 16.15 -13.34
N GLN A 157 4.93 16.05 -13.72
CA GLN A 157 5.32 15.17 -14.82
C GLN A 157 5.24 13.71 -14.41
N TRP A 158 4.21 13.02 -14.89
CA TRP A 158 4.04 11.59 -14.75
C TRP A 158 4.50 10.81 -15.99
N VAL A 159 4.93 9.57 -15.75
CA VAL A 159 5.36 8.63 -16.80
C VAL A 159 4.32 7.53 -17.00
N ALA A 160 3.66 7.09 -15.93
CA ALA A 160 2.61 6.08 -15.99
C ALA A 160 1.33 6.60 -15.32
N SER A 161 0.17 6.35 -15.95
CA SER A 161 -1.14 6.62 -15.37
C SER A 161 -1.96 5.33 -15.28
N VAL A 162 -2.67 5.14 -14.17
CA VAL A 162 -3.58 4.02 -13.95
C VAL A 162 -4.99 4.58 -13.82
N GLN A 163 -5.84 4.30 -14.80
CA GLN A 163 -7.20 4.78 -14.88
C GLN A 163 -8.15 3.69 -14.43
N LEU A 164 -8.62 3.79 -13.19
CA LEU A 164 -9.60 2.87 -12.62
C LEU A 164 -11.01 3.32 -12.99
N ARG A 165 -11.78 2.47 -13.65
CA ARG A 165 -13.17 2.74 -14.04
C ARG A 165 -14.08 1.60 -13.63
N GLN A 166 -15.26 1.96 -13.15
CA GLN A 166 -16.34 1.02 -12.87
C GLN A 166 -17.66 1.61 -13.34
N HIS A 167 -18.31 0.90 -14.27
CA HIS A 167 -19.58 1.35 -14.85
C HIS A 167 -20.76 0.86 -14.01
N VAL A 168 -20.96 1.48 -12.84
CA VAL A 168 -22.08 1.22 -11.92
C VAL A 168 -22.68 2.55 -11.48
N SER A 169 -23.95 2.52 -11.06
CA SER A 169 -24.69 3.72 -10.67
C SER A 169 -24.28 4.29 -9.30
N HIS A 170 -23.59 3.52 -8.46
CA HIS A 170 -23.15 3.86 -7.10
C HIS A 170 -21.65 3.59 -6.90
N ARG A 171 -21.03 4.23 -5.90
CA ARG A 171 -19.57 4.20 -5.68
C ARG A 171 -19.10 3.33 -4.49
N ARG A 172 -19.97 2.49 -3.91
CA ARG A 172 -19.66 1.67 -2.71
C ARG A 172 -18.35 0.86 -2.80
N THR A 173 -18.09 0.24 -3.95
CA THR A 173 -16.86 -0.52 -4.23
C THR A 173 -15.61 0.36 -4.26
N PHE A 174 -15.72 1.62 -4.70
CA PHE A 174 -14.60 2.57 -4.66
C PHE A 174 -14.30 3.03 -3.23
N PHE A 175 -15.32 3.29 -2.40
CA PHE A 175 -15.10 3.61 -0.98
C PHE A 175 -14.41 2.45 -0.26
N TYR A 176 -14.81 1.22 -0.55
CA TYR A 176 -14.13 0.03 -0.02
C TYR A 176 -12.68 -0.07 -0.52
N LEU A 177 -12.45 0.12 -1.82
CA LEU A 177 -11.10 0.08 -2.42
C LEU A 177 -10.18 1.16 -1.81
N GLU A 178 -10.69 2.37 -1.60
CA GLU A 178 -9.97 3.47 -0.97
C GLU A 178 -9.46 3.11 0.42
N GLN A 179 -10.31 2.49 1.26
CA GLN A 179 -9.89 2.04 2.59
C GLN A 179 -8.80 0.95 2.52
N LEU A 180 -8.88 0.05 1.54
CA LEU A 180 -7.86 -0.97 1.34
C LEU A 180 -6.54 -0.40 0.84
N ILE A 181 -6.58 0.61 -0.03
CA ILE A 181 -5.39 1.32 -0.49
C ILE A 181 -4.69 2.01 0.69
N LEU A 182 -5.46 2.65 1.58
CA LEU A 182 -4.95 3.29 2.79
C LEU A 182 -4.34 2.27 3.77
N ARG A 183 -5.01 1.15 4.01
CA ARG A 183 -4.51 0.11 4.93
C ARG A 183 -3.18 -0.49 4.48
N HIS A 184 -3.05 -0.74 3.18
CA HIS A 184 -1.83 -1.36 2.61
C HIS A 184 -0.79 -0.35 2.16
N ASP A 185 -1.05 0.96 2.35
CA ASP A 185 -0.22 2.06 1.86
C ASP A 185 0.20 1.90 0.38
N ALA A 186 -0.71 1.39 -0.45
CA ALA A 186 -0.41 0.99 -1.82
C ALA A 186 -0.21 2.19 -2.76
N ALA A 187 -0.67 3.38 -2.36
CA ALA A 187 -0.60 4.63 -3.12
C ALA A 187 0.48 5.61 -2.65
N SER A 188 1.36 5.24 -1.71
CA SER A 188 2.44 6.12 -1.20
C SER A 188 3.37 6.69 -2.27
N ARG A 189 3.52 6.00 -3.40
CA ARG A 189 4.37 6.42 -4.54
C ARG A 189 3.60 7.11 -5.66
N ALA A 190 2.30 7.35 -5.48
CA ALA A 190 1.52 8.14 -6.42
C ALA A 190 1.91 9.61 -6.26
N ILE A 191 2.14 10.28 -7.39
CA ILE A 191 2.40 11.73 -7.40
C ILE A 191 1.09 12.47 -7.17
N ARG A 192 0.04 11.99 -7.84
CA ARG A 192 -1.26 12.66 -7.87
C ARG A 192 -2.37 11.64 -8.02
N ILE A 193 -3.48 11.91 -7.35
CA ILE A 193 -4.71 11.11 -7.40
C ILE A 193 -5.83 12.04 -7.82
N GLN A 194 -6.42 11.80 -8.99
CA GLN A 194 -7.49 12.62 -9.53
C GLN A 194 -8.79 11.83 -9.58
N GLN A 195 -9.85 12.40 -9.01
CA GLN A 195 -11.19 11.83 -9.10
C GLN A 195 -11.84 12.27 -10.42
N VAL A 196 -12.31 11.30 -11.19
CA VAL A 196 -12.95 11.52 -12.50
C VAL A 196 -14.36 10.90 -12.47
N ASP A 197 -15.21 11.25 -13.42
CA ASP A 197 -16.52 10.59 -13.52
C ASP A 197 -16.37 9.06 -13.67
N GLN A 198 -17.14 8.32 -12.86
CA GLN A 198 -17.14 6.86 -12.76
C GLN A 198 -15.76 6.23 -12.46
N GLY A 199 -14.83 6.97 -11.84
CA GLY A 199 -13.52 6.40 -11.53
C GLY A 199 -12.50 7.32 -10.87
N ILE A 200 -11.27 6.82 -10.80
CA ILE A 200 -10.12 7.50 -10.18
C ILE A 200 -8.89 7.27 -11.07
N ASP A 201 -8.08 8.30 -11.27
CA ASP A 201 -6.82 8.26 -12.01
C ASP A 201 -5.64 8.42 -11.04
N PHE A 202 -4.73 7.45 -11.06
CA PHE A 202 -3.49 7.48 -10.29
C PHE A 202 -2.30 7.76 -11.21
N PHE A 203 -1.48 8.74 -10.84
CA PHE A 203 -0.30 9.14 -11.61
C PHE A 203 0.98 8.71 -10.90
N PHE A 204 1.89 8.06 -11.65
CA PHE A 204 3.15 7.52 -11.16
C PHE A 204 4.33 8.07 -11.97
N GLY A 205 5.43 8.36 -11.27
CA GLY A 205 6.70 8.77 -11.88
C GLY A 205 7.46 7.64 -12.58
N ASN A 206 7.24 6.38 -12.16
CA ASN A 206 7.88 5.21 -12.75
C ASN A 206 6.85 4.16 -13.17
N LYS A 207 7.13 3.48 -14.28
CA LYS A 207 6.32 2.36 -14.78
C LYS A 207 6.22 1.20 -13.78
N SER A 208 7.31 0.88 -13.08
CA SER A 208 7.33 -0.24 -12.13
C SER A 208 6.36 -0.04 -10.97
N HIS A 209 6.21 1.19 -10.47
CA HIS A 209 5.25 1.49 -9.40
C HIS A 209 3.80 1.29 -9.86
N ALA A 210 3.46 1.71 -11.09
CA ALA A 210 2.15 1.44 -11.67
C ALA A 210 1.87 -0.07 -11.82
N ASN A 211 2.86 -0.86 -12.27
CA ASN A 211 2.71 -2.32 -12.35
C ASN A 211 2.47 -2.97 -10.98
N SER A 212 3.22 -2.57 -9.95
CA SER A 212 3.01 -3.06 -8.58
C SER A 212 1.62 -2.69 -8.06
N PHE A 213 1.13 -1.48 -8.37
CA PHE A 213 -0.23 -1.07 -8.01
C PHE A 213 -1.31 -1.90 -8.71
N ILE A 214 -1.13 -2.21 -10.01
CA ILE A 214 -2.06 -3.09 -10.74
C ILE A 214 -2.04 -4.52 -10.17
N GLU A 215 -0.88 -5.02 -9.75
CA GLU A 215 -0.78 -6.32 -9.10
C GLU A 215 -1.51 -6.33 -7.76
N PHE A 216 -1.43 -5.24 -6.98
CA PHE A 216 -2.23 -5.06 -5.78
C PHE A 216 -3.73 -5.08 -6.08
N LEU A 217 -4.19 -4.30 -7.06
CA LEU A 217 -5.60 -4.26 -7.45
C LEU A 217 -6.12 -5.64 -7.86
N ARG A 218 -5.32 -6.43 -8.58
CA ARG A 218 -5.66 -7.79 -8.98
C ARG A 218 -5.89 -8.73 -7.80
N LYS A 219 -5.20 -8.54 -6.68
CA LYS A 219 -5.37 -9.38 -5.48
C LYS A 219 -6.62 -9.01 -4.67
N VAL A 220 -7.14 -7.80 -4.88
CA VAL A 220 -8.22 -7.24 -4.05
C VAL A 220 -9.56 -7.25 -4.76
N VAL A 221 -9.58 -6.95 -6.07
CA VAL A 221 -10.80 -6.75 -6.86
C VAL A 221 -10.67 -7.47 -8.21
N PRO A 222 -11.78 -8.00 -8.78
CA PRO A 222 -11.74 -8.66 -10.08
C PRO A 222 -11.63 -7.58 -11.16
N ILE A 223 -10.46 -7.50 -11.80
CA ILE A 223 -10.14 -6.49 -12.80
C ILE A 223 -9.77 -7.08 -14.17
N GLU A 224 -10.10 -6.34 -15.21
CA GLU A 224 -9.50 -6.46 -16.54
C GLU A 224 -8.69 -5.18 -16.80
N TYR A 225 -7.47 -5.31 -17.31
CA TYR A 225 -6.67 -4.14 -17.64
C TYR A 225 -6.03 -4.25 -19.01
N ARG A 226 -5.89 -3.09 -19.65
CA ARG A 226 -5.19 -2.91 -20.91
C ARG A 226 -4.06 -1.89 -20.70
N GLN A 227 -2.90 -2.17 -21.30
CA GLN A 227 -1.75 -1.27 -21.30
C GLN A 227 -1.55 -0.70 -22.70
N ASP A 228 -1.51 0.62 -22.81
CA ASP A 228 -1.12 1.34 -24.02
C ASP A 228 0.12 2.20 -23.74
N GLN A 229 0.92 2.48 -24.77
CA GLN A 229 2.12 3.31 -24.65
C GLN A 229 2.14 4.38 -25.75
N GLN A 230 2.49 5.60 -25.37
CA GLN A 230 2.61 6.74 -26.26
C GLN A 230 4.06 7.23 -26.26
N LEU A 231 4.68 7.35 -27.44
CA LEU A 231 6.03 7.91 -27.55
C LEU A 231 5.96 9.43 -27.36
N VAL A 232 6.73 9.95 -26.41
CA VAL A 232 6.85 11.39 -26.15
C VAL A 232 8.05 11.96 -26.87
N SER A 233 9.21 11.33 -26.70
CA SER A 233 10.44 11.75 -27.37
C SER A 233 11.39 10.58 -27.59
N HIS A 234 12.28 10.73 -28.57
CA HIS A 234 13.30 9.76 -28.90
C HIS A 234 14.62 10.51 -29.12
N ASP A 235 15.67 10.08 -28.42
CA ASP A 235 17.03 10.58 -28.65
C ASP A 235 17.74 9.68 -29.67
N VAL A 236 17.96 10.21 -30.88
CA VAL A 236 18.61 9.50 -31.99
C VAL A 236 20.05 9.12 -31.67
N LYS A 237 20.75 9.88 -30.81
CA LYS A 237 22.17 9.64 -30.49
C LYS A 237 22.36 8.48 -29.53
N SER A 238 21.43 8.32 -28.58
CA SER A 238 21.50 7.29 -27.55
C SER A 238 20.50 6.13 -27.76
N SER A 239 19.63 6.23 -28.79
CA SER A 239 18.51 5.32 -29.05
C SER A 239 17.62 5.11 -27.81
N LEU A 240 17.52 6.13 -26.96
CA LEU A 240 16.65 6.11 -25.79
C LEU A 240 15.28 6.69 -26.17
N TYR A 241 14.24 5.96 -25.80
CA TYR A 241 12.85 6.33 -26.05
C TYR A 241 12.17 6.68 -24.74
N ASN A 242 11.55 7.85 -24.69
CA ASN A 242 10.71 8.28 -23.59
C ASN A 242 9.25 8.00 -23.94
N TYR A 243 8.66 7.05 -23.24
CA TYR A 243 7.24 6.69 -23.39
C TYR A 243 6.44 7.17 -22.19
N LYS A 244 5.18 7.54 -22.45
CA LYS A 244 4.11 7.60 -21.45
C LYS A 244 3.30 6.31 -21.52
N TYR A 245 3.01 5.74 -20.36
CA TYR A 245 2.25 4.50 -20.23
C TYR A 245 0.87 4.81 -19.65
N THR A 246 -0.17 4.30 -20.29
CA THR A 246 -1.54 4.42 -19.79
C THR A 246 -2.07 3.01 -19.54
N TYR A 247 -2.54 2.78 -18.32
CA TYR A 247 -3.16 1.54 -17.91
C TYR A 247 -4.65 1.79 -17.70
N SER A 248 -5.49 1.28 -18.61
CA SER A 248 -6.93 1.32 -18.46
C SER A 248 -7.37 0.10 -17.67
N VAL A 249 -7.83 0.30 -16.42
CA VAL A 249 -8.27 -0.76 -15.51
C VAL A 249 -9.78 -0.67 -15.36
N LYS A 250 -10.46 -1.75 -15.76
CA LYS A 250 -11.90 -1.89 -15.65
C LYS A 250 -12.24 -2.87 -14.52
N ILE A 251 -12.96 -2.38 -13.51
CA ILE A 251 -13.52 -3.21 -12.44
C ILE A 251 -14.80 -3.88 -12.95
N CYS A 252 -15.06 -5.11 -12.50
CA CYS A 252 -16.32 -5.80 -12.73
C CYS A 252 -17.52 -4.93 -12.27
N PRO A 253 -18.53 -4.68 -13.13
CA PRO A 253 -19.71 -3.88 -12.80
C PRO A 253 -20.74 -4.64 -11.93
N ILE A 254 -20.31 -5.61 -11.14
CA ILE A 254 -21.14 -6.35 -10.19
C ILE A 254 -20.73 -5.91 -8.80
N CYS A 255 -21.71 -5.49 -8.01
CA CYS A 255 -21.49 -5.11 -6.63
C CYS A 255 -22.08 -6.16 -5.68
N ARG A 256 -21.78 -5.98 -4.40
CA ARG A 256 -22.38 -6.75 -3.32
C ARG A 256 -23.90 -6.49 -3.31
N GLU A 257 -24.70 -7.50 -3.00
CA GLU A 257 -26.17 -7.43 -2.89
C GLU A 257 -26.92 -7.21 -4.21
N ASP A 258 -26.23 -7.25 -5.36
CA ASP A 258 -26.88 -7.20 -6.67
C ASP A 258 -27.52 -8.54 -7.03
N LEU A 259 -28.68 -8.48 -7.69
CA LEU A 259 -29.33 -9.65 -8.28
C LEU A 259 -28.82 -9.85 -9.71
N ILE A 260 -28.44 -11.08 -10.01
CA ILE A 260 -27.86 -11.45 -11.28
C ILE A 260 -28.71 -12.57 -11.88
N CYS A 261 -29.02 -12.43 -13.17
CA CYS A 261 -29.52 -13.55 -13.98
C CYS A 261 -28.34 -14.15 -14.75
N LEU A 262 -27.93 -15.36 -14.39
CA LEU A 262 -26.81 -16.03 -15.04
C LEU A 262 -27.21 -16.53 -16.43
N PRO A 263 -26.37 -16.31 -17.46
CA PRO A 263 -26.56 -16.96 -18.75
C PRO A 263 -26.50 -18.48 -18.59
N SER A 264 -27.35 -19.21 -19.33
CA SER A 264 -27.44 -20.67 -19.27
C SER A 264 -26.09 -21.40 -19.37
N LYS A 265 -25.18 -20.92 -20.24
CA LYS A 265 -23.82 -21.48 -20.40
C LYS A 265 -22.98 -21.35 -19.13
N VAL A 266 -23.07 -20.22 -18.43
CA VAL A 266 -22.33 -19.95 -17.19
C VAL A 266 -22.93 -20.77 -16.06
N ALA A 267 -24.27 -20.78 -15.94
CA ALA A 267 -24.99 -21.60 -14.97
C ALA A 267 -24.61 -23.09 -15.08
N SER A 268 -24.59 -23.66 -16.29
CA SER A 268 -24.19 -25.06 -16.48
C SER A 268 -22.71 -25.31 -16.18
N GLY A 269 -21.83 -24.36 -16.51
CA GLY A 269 -20.41 -24.44 -16.15
C GLY A 269 -20.17 -24.41 -14.63
N LEU A 270 -21.04 -23.74 -13.89
CA LEU A 270 -20.99 -23.62 -12.42
C LEU A 270 -21.81 -24.72 -11.70
N GLY A 271 -22.06 -25.85 -12.36
CA GLY A 271 -22.77 -26.99 -11.76
C GLY A 271 -24.30 -26.83 -11.73
N ASN A 272 -24.86 -26.15 -12.72
CA ASN A 272 -26.28 -25.79 -12.81
C ASN A 272 -26.75 -24.95 -11.61
N LEU A 273 -25.97 -23.90 -11.31
CA LEU A 273 -26.33 -22.89 -10.33
C LEU A 273 -27.30 -21.86 -10.92
N GLY A 274 -28.32 -21.48 -10.17
CA GLY A 274 -29.26 -20.45 -10.61
C GLY A 274 -30.15 -20.93 -11.75
N PRO A 275 -30.85 -20.00 -12.42
CA PRO A 275 -30.19 -18.84 -13.01
C PRO A 275 -30.32 -17.53 -12.22
N LEU A 276 -31.26 -17.40 -11.27
CA LEU A 276 -31.30 -16.25 -10.37
C LEU A 276 -30.35 -16.45 -9.19
N VAL A 277 -29.43 -15.51 -9.01
CA VAL A 277 -28.40 -15.57 -7.97
C VAL A 277 -28.08 -14.19 -7.42
N VAL A 278 -27.62 -14.14 -6.18
CA VAL A 278 -27.24 -12.92 -5.46
C VAL A 278 -25.73 -12.88 -5.30
N CYS A 279 -25.13 -11.71 -5.52
CA CYS A 279 -23.71 -11.49 -5.23
C CYS A 279 -23.52 -11.23 -3.73
N THR A 280 -22.84 -12.12 -3.01
CA THR A 280 -22.61 -11.98 -1.56
C THR A 280 -21.29 -11.28 -1.25
N LYS A 281 -20.24 -11.55 -2.03
CA LYS A 281 -18.89 -11.03 -1.78
C LYS A 281 -18.15 -10.75 -3.06
N VAL A 282 -17.56 -9.57 -3.15
CA VAL A 282 -16.64 -9.18 -4.24
C VAL A 282 -15.25 -9.04 -3.63
N SER A 283 -14.33 -9.89 -4.07
CA SER A 283 -12.90 -9.91 -3.69
C SER A 283 -12.07 -10.15 -4.96
N ASP A 284 -10.94 -10.88 -4.90
CA ASP A 284 -10.27 -11.38 -6.13
C ASP A 284 -11.26 -12.19 -7.00
N ASN A 285 -12.07 -13.02 -6.35
CA ASN A 285 -13.17 -13.75 -6.96
C ASN A 285 -14.53 -13.18 -6.53
N ILE A 286 -15.52 -13.31 -7.42
CA ILE A 286 -16.91 -12.96 -7.16
C ILE A 286 -17.61 -14.19 -6.58
N THR A 287 -18.15 -14.06 -5.36
CA THR A 287 -18.91 -15.13 -4.71
C THR A 287 -20.39 -14.90 -4.96
N ILE A 288 -21.03 -15.93 -5.50
CA ILE A 288 -22.42 -15.90 -5.94
C ILE A 288 -23.20 -16.98 -5.15
N LEU A 289 -24.37 -16.62 -4.64
CA LEU A 289 -25.25 -17.48 -3.83
C LEU A 289 -26.60 -17.64 -4.55
N ASP A 290 -27.10 -18.87 -4.64
CA ASP A 290 -28.50 -19.12 -4.95
C ASP A 290 -29.33 -19.06 -3.65
N PRO A 291 -30.25 -18.07 -3.52
CA PRO A 291 -31.02 -17.87 -2.29
C PRO A 291 -31.98 -19.03 -1.97
N ARG A 292 -32.32 -19.86 -2.96
CA ARG A 292 -33.27 -20.98 -2.80
C ARG A 292 -32.59 -22.27 -2.37
N THR A 293 -31.37 -22.51 -2.84
CA THR A 293 -30.66 -23.78 -2.61
C THR A 293 -29.46 -23.65 -1.66
N LEU A 294 -29.10 -22.42 -1.26
CA LEU A 294 -27.88 -22.08 -0.53
C LEU A 294 -26.57 -22.53 -1.20
N ARG A 295 -26.63 -22.95 -2.47
CA ARG A 295 -25.44 -23.32 -3.23
C ARG A 295 -24.68 -22.07 -3.61
N CYS A 296 -23.36 -22.17 -3.54
CA CYS A 296 -22.47 -21.09 -3.85
C CYS A 296 -21.49 -21.47 -4.94
N ALA A 297 -21.12 -20.50 -5.76
CA ALA A 297 -20.06 -20.63 -6.72
C ALA A 297 -19.12 -19.42 -6.65
N PHE A 298 -17.86 -19.68 -7.00
CA PHE A 298 -16.83 -18.67 -7.14
C PHE A 298 -16.59 -18.43 -8.63
N LEU A 299 -16.68 -17.17 -9.04
CA LEU A 299 -16.42 -16.75 -10.40
C LEU A 299 -15.13 -15.92 -10.43
N ASP A 300 -14.15 -16.41 -11.19
CA ASP A 300 -12.90 -15.69 -11.45
C ASP A 300 -13.14 -14.53 -12.44
N ALA A 301 -12.38 -13.44 -12.30
CA ALA A 301 -12.40 -12.29 -13.19
C ALA A 301 -12.31 -12.72 -14.68
N ARG A 302 -11.40 -13.64 -15.00
CA ARG A 302 -11.22 -14.12 -16.39
C ARG A 302 -12.46 -14.83 -16.94
N GLN A 303 -13.18 -15.57 -16.09
CA GLN A 303 -14.41 -16.24 -16.50
C GLN A 303 -15.53 -15.21 -16.71
N TYR A 304 -15.64 -14.24 -15.80
CA TYR A 304 -16.60 -13.15 -15.91
C TYR A 304 -16.43 -12.36 -17.21
N PHE A 305 -15.23 -11.86 -17.52
CA PHE A 305 -14.99 -11.01 -18.70
C PHE A 305 -15.15 -11.74 -20.03
N ARG A 306 -15.07 -13.09 -20.05
CA ARG A 306 -15.36 -13.89 -21.26
C ARG A 306 -16.85 -13.94 -21.58
N SER A 307 -17.72 -14.06 -20.57
CA SER A 307 -19.16 -14.15 -20.76
C SER A 307 -19.87 -12.79 -20.69
N GLY A 308 -19.31 -11.85 -19.92
CA GLY A 308 -19.77 -10.46 -19.78
C GLY A 308 -21.27 -10.30 -19.54
N PHE A 309 -21.75 -10.53 -18.31
CA PHE A 309 -23.15 -10.30 -17.93
C PHE A 309 -23.28 -9.12 -16.94
N ARG A 310 -24.46 -8.51 -16.87
CA ARG A 310 -24.75 -7.34 -16.01
C ARG A 310 -25.65 -7.75 -14.84
N SER A 311 -25.73 -6.89 -13.82
CA SER A 311 -26.74 -7.02 -12.76
C SER A 311 -28.15 -6.80 -13.35
N ALA A 312 -29.08 -7.70 -13.03
CA ALA A 312 -30.48 -7.57 -13.42
C ALA A 312 -31.19 -6.47 -12.61
N LEU A 313 -30.93 -6.46 -11.29
CA LEU A 313 -31.36 -5.40 -10.37
C LEU A 313 -30.17 -4.98 -9.51
N THR A 314 -30.04 -3.67 -9.28
CA THR A 314 -28.99 -3.08 -8.46
C THR A 314 -29.51 -2.78 -7.06
N SER A 315 -28.61 -2.74 -6.06
CA SER A 315 -28.91 -2.41 -4.66
C SER A 315 -29.83 -1.20 -4.40
N ARG A 316 -29.93 -0.24 -5.33
CA ARG A 316 -30.84 0.92 -5.24
C ARG A 316 -32.32 0.59 -5.40
N GLN A 317 -32.64 -0.54 -6.02
CA GLN A 317 -34.01 -0.97 -6.30
C GLN A 317 -34.56 -1.89 -5.19
N LEU A 318 -33.88 -1.96 -4.05
CA LEU A 318 -34.34 -2.71 -2.89
C LEU A 318 -35.60 -2.05 -2.30
N VAL A 319 -36.62 -2.88 -2.08
CA VAL A 319 -37.89 -2.51 -1.46
C VAL A 319 -37.95 -3.06 -0.05
N LYS A 320 -38.61 -2.33 0.85
CA LYS A 320 -38.84 -2.74 2.23
C LYS A 320 -40.04 -3.68 2.34
N TYR A 321 -39.84 -4.76 3.07
CA TYR A 321 -40.83 -5.78 3.38
C TYR A 321 -40.97 -5.93 4.90
N PHE A 322 -42.20 -6.10 5.37
CA PHE A 322 -42.49 -6.53 6.73
C PHE A 322 -42.56 -8.05 6.79
N VAL A 323 -41.88 -8.61 7.78
CA VAL A 323 -41.86 -10.05 8.07
C VAL A 323 -42.93 -10.36 9.12
N PHE A 324 -43.90 -11.21 8.76
CA PHE A 324 -44.98 -11.61 9.66
C PHE A 324 -44.64 -12.90 10.42
N ASP A 325 -44.26 -13.93 9.67
CA ASP A 325 -43.96 -15.24 10.23
C ASP A 325 -42.71 -15.84 9.58
N VAL A 326 -41.92 -16.54 10.39
CA VAL A 326 -40.65 -17.16 9.99
C VAL A 326 -40.70 -18.61 10.45
N GLU A 327 -40.75 -19.54 9.49
CA GLU A 327 -40.65 -20.96 9.79
C GLU A 327 -39.25 -21.32 10.27
N ALA A 328 -39.15 -22.40 11.04
CA ALA A 328 -37.87 -22.90 11.54
C ALA A 328 -36.91 -23.22 10.38
N PRO A 329 -35.59 -22.97 10.55
CA PRO A 329 -34.62 -23.17 9.47
C PRO A 329 -34.55 -24.65 9.06
N VAL A 330 -34.73 -24.91 7.77
CA VAL A 330 -34.73 -26.25 7.16
C VAL A 330 -33.31 -26.75 6.91
N GLY A 331 -32.34 -25.85 6.76
CA GLY A 331 -30.94 -26.19 6.57
C GLY A 331 -30.01 -25.00 6.72
N GLU A 332 -28.78 -25.27 7.13
CA GLU A 332 -27.73 -24.26 7.35
C GLU A 332 -26.54 -24.49 6.42
N ALA A 333 -25.97 -23.41 5.89
CA ALA A 333 -24.75 -23.43 5.11
C ALA A 333 -23.85 -22.29 5.57
N THR A 334 -22.55 -22.57 5.74
CA THR A 334 -21.56 -21.51 5.98
C THR A 334 -20.81 -21.25 4.68
N VAL A 335 -20.88 -20.02 4.18
CA VAL A 335 -20.30 -19.62 2.89
C VAL A 335 -19.45 -18.38 3.12
N GLY A 336 -18.17 -18.47 2.80
CA GLY A 336 -17.27 -17.31 2.82
C GLY A 336 -16.95 -16.74 4.20
N GLY A 337 -17.41 -17.38 5.28
CA GLY A 337 -17.32 -16.90 6.66
C GLY A 337 -18.68 -16.48 7.25
N GLN A 338 -19.72 -16.32 6.41
CA GLN A 338 -21.08 -16.01 6.84
C GLN A 338 -21.95 -17.27 6.93
N LYS A 339 -22.77 -17.32 7.98
CA LYS A 339 -23.78 -18.36 8.14
C LYS A 339 -25.02 -17.96 7.34
N TYR A 340 -25.62 -18.92 6.66
CA TYR A 340 -26.88 -18.78 5.95
C TYR A 340 -27.79 -19.90 6.42
N ALA A 341 -29.07 -19.58 6.61
CA ALA A 341 -30.06 -20.55 7.04
C ALA A 341 -31.29 -20.40 6.17
N LEU A 342 -31.71 -21.53 5.59
CA LEU A 342 -32.84 -21.59 4.69
C LEU A 342 -34.13 -21.64 5.52
N SER A 343 -35.00 -20.65 5.37
CA SER A 343 -36.32 -20.64 6.01
C SER A 343 -37.39 -20.18 5.03
N TYR A 344 -38.64 -20.54 5.33
CA TYR A 344 -39.80 -19.97 4.67
C TYR A 344 -40.33 -18.81 5.49
N VAL A 345 -40.66 -17.71 4.81
CA VAL A 345 -41.08 -16.47 5.45
C VAL A 345 -42.31 -15.93 4.76
N GLN A 346 -43.27 -15.49 5.57
CA GLN A 346 -44.42 -14.73 5.12
C GLN A 346 -44.11 -13.24 5.20
N ILE A 347 -44.14 -12.56 4.05
CA ILE A 347 -43.80 -11.14 3.93
C ILE A 347 -44.92 -10.35 3.27
N ALA A 348 -45.03 -9.06 3.60
CA ALA A 348 -45.80 -8.11 2.80
C ALA A 348 -44.95 -6.87 2.51
N ARG A 349 -45.26 -6.17 1.43
CA ARG A 349 -44.57 -4.90 1.13
C ARG A 349 -45.01 -3.87 2.16
N GLU A 350 -44.09 -2.99 2.55
CA GLU A 350 -44.44 -1.87 3.42
C GLU A 350 -45.49 -0.94 2.79
N SER A 351 -45.43 -0.74 1.47
CA SER A 351 -46.41 0.06 0.73
C SER A 351 -47.75 -0.65 0.51
N ASP A 352 -47.82 -1.98 0.63
CA ASP A 352 -49.02 -2.77 0.38
C ASP A 352 -49.08 -3.99 1.31
N ILE A 353 -49.62 -3.76 2.50
CA ILE A 353 -49.77 -4.76 3.57
C ILE A 353 -50.90 -5.76 3.23
N GLY A 354 -51.78 -5.42 2.28
CA GLY A 354 -52.94 -6.25 1.93
C GLY A 354 -52.59 -7.55 1.21
N LYS A 355 -51.43 -7.61 0.54
CA LYS A 355 -50.98 -8.79 -0.21
C LYS A 355 -49.77 -9.43 0.45
N MET A 356 -49.96 -10.64 0.97
CA MET A 356 -48.90 -11.44 1.58
C MET A 356 -48.27 -12.38 0.56
N PHE A 357 -46.95 -12.48 0.60
CA PHE A 357 -46.13 -13.36 -0.22
C PHE A 357 -45.47 -14.41 0.66
N TYR A 358 -45.39 -15.65 0.16
CA TYR A 358 -44.66 -16.74 0.82
C TYR A 358 -43.35 -16.97 0.06
N VAL A 359 -42.23 -16.68 0.70
CA VAL A 359 -40.92 -16.65 0.05
C VAL A 359 -39.91 -17.48 0.84
N GLN A 360 -39.06 -18.18 0.11
CA GLN A 360 -37.91 -18.88 0.68
C GLN A 360 -36.71 -17.94 0.75
N THR A 361 -36.07 -17.86 1.92
CA THR A 361 -34.96 -16.94 2.20
C THR A 361 -33.75 -17.67 2.77
N HIS A 362 -32.57 -17.08 2.56
CA HIS A 362 -31.30 -17.52 3.13
C HIS A 362 -30.99 -16.84 4.49
N LEU A 363 -31.87 -15.94 4.94
CA LEU A 363 -31.71 -15.11 6.14
C LEU A 363 -32.42 -15.67 7.38
N GLY A 364 -32.75 -16.96 7.41
CA GLY A 364 -33.56 -17.56 8.48
C GLY A 364 -32.93 -17.51 9.88
N HIS A 365 -31.63 -17.28 9.97
CA HIS A 365 -30.92 -17.15 11.24
C HIS A 365 -30.97 -15.73 11.83
N ILE A 366 -31.33 -14.73 11.02
CA ILE A 366 -31.35 -13.30 11.41
C ILE A 366 -32.78 -12.80 11.57
N LEU A 367 -33.68 -13.22 10.67
CA LEU A 367 -35.05 -12.74 10.62
C LEU A 367 -35.90 -13.33 11.75
N LYS A 368 -36.65 -12.46 12.41
CA LYS A 368 -37.71 -12.78 13.36
C LYS A 368 -39.02 -12.15 12.90
N SER A 369 -40.14 -12.67 13.39
CA SER A 369 -41.47 -12.08 13.20
C SER A 369 -41.52 -10.64 13.72
N GLY A 370 -42.04 -9.72 12.93
CA GLY A 370 -42.09 -8.29 13.22
C GLY A 370 -40.88 -7.48 12.69
N ASP A 371 -39.85 -8.13 12.15
CA ASP A 371 -38.71 -7.44 11.56
C ASP A 371 -39.03 -6.84 10.17
N GLN A 372 -38.23 -5.85 9.78
CA GLN A 372 -38.19 -5.33 8.41
C GLN A 372 -37.03 -5.94 7.63
N ALA A 373 -37.24 -6.25 6.35
CA ALA A 373 -36.23 -6.77 5.45
C ALA A 373 -36.22 -6.01 4.12
N LEU A 374 -35.04 -5.86 3.52
CA LEU A 374 -34.85 -5.33 2.18
C LEU A 374 -34.76 -6.50 1.18
N GLY A 375 -35.51 -6.38 0.09
CA GLY A 375 -35.53 -7.39 -0.96
C GLY A 375 -35.89 -6.83 -2.33
N TYR A 376 -35.66 -7.63 -3.36
CA TYR A 376 -36.09 -7.33 -4.72
C TYR A 376 -37.50 -7.84 -4.97
N ASP A 377 -38.31 -6.98 -5.56
CA ASP A 377 -39.68 -7.27 -5.93
C ASP A 377 -39.78 -7.74 -7.39
N ILE A 378 -39.67 -9.04 -7.61
CA ILE A 378 -39.64 -9.61 -8.97
C ILE A 378 -41.03 -9.61 -9.60
N TYR A 379 -42.08 -9.62 -8.78
CA TYR A 379 -43.46 -9.60 -9.23
C TYR A 379 -43.83 -8.30 -9.96
N SER A 380 -43.41 -7.13 -9.44
CA SER A 380 -43.68 -5.83 -10.09
C SER A 380 -42.55 -5.37 -11.01
N ALA A 381 -41.32 -5.85 -10.81
CA ALA A 381 -40.19 -5.33 -11.54
C ALA A 381 -40.26 -5.70 -13.03
N ASN A 382 -40.29 -4.66 -13.87
CA ASN A 382 -40.07 -4.79 -15.29
C ASN A 382 -38.57 -4.73 -15.58
N VAL A 383 -37.92 -5.89 -15.53
CA VAL A 383 -36.50 -6.03 -15.85
C VAL A 383 -36.36 -6.24 -17.35
N ASN A 384 -35.71 -5.28 -18.02
CA ASN A 384 -35.36 -5.38 -19.44
C ASN A 384 -34.04 -6.15 -19.60
N ASP A 385 -34.07 -7.47 -19.36
CA ASP A 385 -32.93 -8.38 -19.51
C ASP A 385 -33.36 -9.63 -20.29
N ASP A 386 -32.71 -9.86 -21.44
CA ASP A 386 -32.99 -10.97 -22.35
C ASP A 386 -32.88 -12.33 -21.65
N GLU A 387 -31.94 -12.48 -20.70
CA GLU A 387 -31.79 -13.74 -19.96
C GLU A 387 -32.92 -13.95 -18.96
N MET A 388 -33.41 -12.86 -18.36
CA MET A 388 -34.53 -12.90 -17.42
C MET A 388 -35.84 -13.26 -18.13
N GLU A 389 -36.04 -12.74 -19.35
CA GLU A 389 -37.21 -13.06 -20.18
C GLU A 389 -37.18 -14.52 -20.66
N LYS A 390 -36.02 -15.00 -21.13
CA LYS A 390 -35.83 -16.43 -21.44
C LYS A 390 -36.11 -17.31 -20.23
N TYR A 391 -35.67 -16.87 -19.05
CA TYR A 391 -35.91 -17.61 -17.83
C TYR A 391 -37.39 -17.67 -17.46
N ARG A 392 -38.11 -16.53 -17.53
CA ARG A 392 -39.58 -16.46 -17.36
C ARG A 392 -40.31 -17.47 -18.24
N LEU A 393 -39.88 -17.64 -19.49
CA LEU A 393 -40.48 -18.57 -20.44
C LEU A 393 -40.09 -20.03 -20.18
N SER A 394 -38.88 -20.28 -19.64
CA SER A 394 -38.34 -21.63 -19.43
C SER A 394 -38.87 -22.33 -18.19
N VAL A 395 -39.26 -21.59 -17.14
CA VAL A 395 -39.66 -22.17 -15.85
C VAL A 395 -41.15 -22.37 -15.77
N LYS A 396 -41.57 -23.65 -15.77
CA LYS A 396 -42.97 -24.05 -15.56
C LYS A 396 -43.52 -23.72 -14.15
N ASN A 397 -42.65 -23.52 -13.16
CA ASN A 397 -43.01 -23.26 -11.76
C ASN A 397 -43.05 -21.76 -11.38
N GLY A 398 -42.96 -20.84 -12.35
CA GLY A 398 -42.93 -19.41 -12.08
C GLY A 398 -41.62 -18.91 -11.45
N LEU A 399 -41.43 -17.59 -11.47
CA LEU A 399 -40.34 -16.92 -10.75
C LEU A 399 -40.70 -16.76 -9.27
N PRO A 400 -39.72 -16.70 -8.36
CA PRO A 400 -39.98 -16.23 -7.01
C PRO A 400 -40.58 -14.82 -7.06
N GLU A 401 -41.59 -14.55 -6.25
CA GLU A 401 -42.31 -13.27 -6.24
C GLU A 401 -41.45 -12.15 -5.66
N ALA A 402 -40.65 -12.46 -4.64
CA ALA A 402 -39.66 -11.58 -4.07
C ALA A 402 -38.42 -12.36 -3.60
N ILE A 403 -37.29 -11.67 -3.46
CA ILE A 403 -36.04 -12.22 -2.90
C ILE A 403 -35.55 -11.27 -1.82
N LEU A 404 -35.49 -11.74 -0.57
CA LEU A 404 -34.93 -11.00 0.55
C LEU A 404 -33.39 -11.07 0.52
N ILE A 405 -32.74 -9.97 0.86
CA ILE A 405 -31.26 -9.83 0.76
C ILE A 405 -30.64 -9.46 2.09
N LYS A 406 -31.21 -8.48 2.79
CA LYS A 406 -30.72 -8.09 4.11
C LYS A 406 -31.84 -7.68 5.05
N LYS A 407 -31.60 -7.83 6.34
CA LYS A 407 -32.47 -7.27 7.37
C LYS A 407 -32.30 -5.74 7.40
N CYS A 408 -33.40 -5.03 7.56
CA CYS A 408 -33.40 -3.58 7.74
C CYS A 408 -33.44 -3.27 9.24
N TYR A 409 -32.66 -2.27 9.68
CA TYR A 409 -32.58 -1.84 11.08
C TYR A 409 -33.00 -0.38 11.27
N ASP A 410 -33.78 0.18 10.33
CA ASP A 410 -34.08 1.60 10.29
C ASP A 410 -34.81 2.09 11.55
N GLU A 411 -35.79 1.35 12.07
CA GLU A 411 -36.48 1.73 13.32
C GLU A 411 -35.54 1.86 14.53
N GLN A 412 -34.55 0.97 14.63
CA GLN A 412 -33.56 0.98 15.71
C GLN A 412 -32.53 2.11 15.50
N ARG A 413 -32.26 2.48 14.25
CA ARG A 413 -31.37 3.57 13.87
C ARG A 413 -32.02 4.94 14.03
N GLU A 414 -33.32 5.08 13.76
CA GLU A 414 -34.05 6.33 14.02
C GLU A 414 -34.02 6.71 15.50
N ARG A 415 -34.06 5.72 16.39
CA ARG A 415 -33.87 5.93 17.85
C ARG A 415 -32.47 6.44 18.23
N LYS A 416 -31.47 6.22 17.37
CA LYS A 416 -30.07 6.67 17.55
C LYS A 416 -29.73 7.90 16.70
N LYS A 417 -30.68 8.43 15.92
CA LYS A 417 -30.48 9.56 15.00
C LYS A 417 -30.11 10.82 15.81
N GLY A 418 -28.94 11.40 15.52
CA GLY A 418 -28.38 12.56 16.21
C GLY A 418 -27.20 12.26 17.15
N LYS A 419 -26.87 10.99 17.41
CA LYS A 419 -25.62 10.64 18.11
C LYS A 419 -24.49 10.45 17.09
N PRO A 420 -23.27 10.99 17.34
CA PRO A 420 -22.12 10.73 16.48
C PRO A 420 -21.78 9.24 16.49
N ARG A 421 -21.27 8.72 15.36
CA ARG A 421 -20.72 7.36 15.29
C ARG A 421 -19.46 7.25 16.13
N ALA A 422 -19.25 6.08 16.74
CA ALA A 422 -18.06 5.77 17.54
C ALA A 422 -16.76 5.73 16.71
N PHE A 423 -16.87 5.58 15.39
CA PHE A 423 -15.73 5.42 14.50
C PHE A 423 -15.76 6.39 13.33
N THR A 424 -14.58 6.67 12.80
CA THR A 424 -14.34 7.42 11.56
C THR A 424 -13.41 6.63 10.64
N THR A 425 -13.52 6.90 9.34
CA THR A 425 -12.64 6.36 8.31
C THR A 425 -11.85 7.49 7.66
N LYS A 426 -10.58 7.24 7.36
CA LYS A 426 -9.72 8.20 6.66
C LYS A 426 -10.10 8.25 5.18
N LYS A 427 -9.97 9.42 4.57
CA LYS A 427 -10.13 9.63 3.13
C LYS A 427 -8.78 9.88 2.48
N LEU A 428 -8.59 9.40 1.26
CA LEU A 428 -7.42 9.73 0.46
C LEU A 428 -7.50 11.20 0.02
N PRO A 429 -6.38 11.93 -0.01
CA PRO A 429 -6.33 13.26 -0.59
C PRO A 429 -6.50 13.13 -2.12
N MET A 430 -7.73 13.31 -2.60
CA MET A 430 -8.06 13.27 -4.03
C MET A 430 -8.31 14.69 -4.54
N GLU A 431 -7.70 15.04 -5.66
CA GLU A 431 -8.02 16.26 -6.39
C GLU A 431 -9.23 16.01 -7.29
N MET A 432 -10.20 16.92 -7.28
CA MET A 432 -11.34 16.87 -8.21
C MET A 432 -10.96 17.52 -9.53
N ASP A 433 -11.17 16.83 -10.66
CA ASP A 433 -10.97 17.41 -11.98
C ASP A 433 -12.12 18.37 -12.33
N GLU A 434 -11.95 19.66 -12.05
CA GLU A 434 -12.92 20.72 -12.36
C GLU A 434 -13.13 20.92 -13.88
N SER A 435 -12.21 20.42 -14.70
CA SER A 435 -12.13 20.67 -16.15
C SER A 435 -13.27 20.02 -16.95
N ARG A 436 -13.99 19.05 -16.36
CA ARG A 436 -14.96 18.19 -17.07
C ARG A 436 -16.38 18.30 -16.55
N GLY A 437 -16.83 19.47 -16.07
CA GLY A 437 -18.26 19.88 -16.04
C GLY A 437 -19.29 18.97 -15.35
N ALA A 438 -18.89 17.83 -14.80
CA ALA A 438 -19.74 16.87 -14.12
C ALA A 438 -19.83 17.32 -12.67
N ARG A 439 -20.80 18.18 -12.39
CA ARG A 439 -21.26 18.44 -11.02
C ARG A 439 -21.74 17.10 -10.44
N VAL A 440 -20.86 16.40 -9.76
CA VAL A 440 -21.26 15.28 -8.92
C VAL A 440 -22.02 15.90 -7.76
N ASP A 441 -23.30 15.58 -7.59
CA ASP A 441 -24.10 16.10 -6.48
C ASP A 441 -23.45 15.69 -5.16
N PRO A 442 -22.96 16.65 -4.35
CA PRO A 442 -22.24 16.33 -3.12
C PRO A 442 -23.15 15.61 -2.11
N GLU A 443 -24.44 15.98 -2.06
CA GLU A 443 -25.45 15.32 -1.23
C GLU A 443 -25.62 13.84 -1.59
N LYS A 444 -25.59 13.51 -2.89
CA LYS A 444 -25.70 12.13 -3.35
C LYS A 444 -24.46 11.32 -2.95
N MET A 445 -23.27 11.91 -3.06
CA MET A 445 -22.03 11.29 -2.61
C MET A 445 -22.02 11.04 -1.10
N GLU A 446 -22.52 11.99 -0.32
CA GLU A 446 -22.61 11.86 1.13
C GLU A 446 -23.59 10.75 1.54
N ASN A 447 -24.76 10.69 0.90
CA ASN A 447 -25.72 9.60 1.12
C ASN A 447 -25.14 8.22 0.77
N GLU A 448 -24.43 8.10 -0.37
CA GLU A 448 -23.75 6.85 -0.76
C GLU A 448 -22.63 6.47 0.21
N TYR A 449 -21.92 7.45 0.76
CA TYR A 449 -20.87 7.24 1.76
C TYR A 449 -21.45 6.81 3.10
N GLU A 450 -22.57 7.39 3.52
CA GLU A 450 -23.30 6.96 4.72
C GLU A 450 -23.86 5.54 4.57
N GLU A 451 -24.39 5.17 3.40
CA GLU A 451 -24.75 3.78 3.09
C GLU A 451 -23.56 2.83 3.25
N PHE A 452 -22.39 3.23 2.75
CA PHE A 452 -21.16 2.43 2.92
C PHE A 452 -20.79 2.26 4.40
N LEU A 453 -20.84 3.32 5.20
CA LEU A 453 -20.59 3.22 6.65
C LEU A 453 -21.59 2.30 7.36
N ARG A 454 -22.86 2.32 6.94
CA ARG A 454 -23.89 1.39 7.45
C ARG A 454 -23.57 -0.07 7.09
N ASP A 455 -23.11 -0.32 5.87
CA ASP A 455 -22.71 -1.66 5.43
C ASP A 455 -21.50 -2.20 6.25
N LEU A 456 -20.61 -1.32 6.73
CA LEU A 456 -19.48 -1.69 7.61
C LEU A 456 -19.92 -2.08 9.03
N GLU A 457 -20.90 -1.38 9.59
CA GLU A 457 -21.48 -1.73 10.91
C GLU A 457 -22.09 -3.14 10.88
N GLU A 458 -22.86 -3.41 9.82
CA GLU A 458 -23.62 -4.65 9.65
C GLU A 458 -22.72 -5.87 9.39
N ASN A 459 -21.60 -5.71 8.69
CA ASN A 459 -20.79 -6.82 8.23
C ASN A 459 -19.40 -6.88 8.89
N PRO A 460 -19.16 -7.85 9.80
CA PRO A 460 -17.85 -8.01 10.43
C PRO A 460 -16.74 -8.39 9.44
N GLU A 461 -17.05 -9.05 8.33
CA GLU A 461 -16.05 -9.40 7.31
C GLU A 461 -15.49 -8.20 6.55
N LEU A 462 -16.32 -7.18 6.30
CA LEU A 462 -15.84 -5.95 5.66
C LEU A 462 -14.91 -5.20 6.62
N ARG A 463 -15.21 -5.23 7.92
CA ARG A 463 -14.38 -4.64 8.98
C ARG A 463 -13.03 -5.32 9.11
N PHE A 464 -12.95 -6.64 8.98
CA PHE A 464 -11.69 -7.37 9.11
C PHE A 464 -10.60 -6.83 8.17
N ASN A 465 -10.99 -6.31 6.99
CA ASN A 465 -10.07 -5.77 6.00
C ASN A 465 -9.90 -4.24 6.06
N ILE A 466 -10.60 -3.53 6.94
CA ILE A 466 -10.54 -2.06 7.03
C ILE A 466 -9.95 -1.62 8.37
N SER A 467 -9.17 -0.54 8.35
CA SER A 467 -8.70 0.15 9.55
C SER A 467 -9.73 1.20 9.97
N LEU A 468 -10.34 1.01 11.14
CA LEU A 468 -11.30 1.94 11.73
C LEU A 468 -10.63 2.75 12.85
N TYR A 469 -10.94 4.04 12.93
CA TYR A 469 -10.34 4.96 13.91
C TYR A 469 -11.40 5.40 14.92
N LYS A 470 -11.01 5.63 16.18
CA LYS A 470 -11.93 6.15 17.20
C LYS A 470 -12.29 7.60 16.89
N ASN A 471 -13.59 7.92 16.93
CA ASN A 471 -14.06 9.29 16.76
C ASN A 471 -13.82 10.11 18.05
N LYS A 472 -13.13 11.27 17.96
CA LYS A 472 -12.86 12.15 19.11
C LYS A 472 -14.15 12.76 19.69
N ASP A 473 -15.16 12.97 18.85
CA ASP A 473 -16.43 13.59 19.24
C ASP A 473 -17.42 12.59 19.88
N TYR A 474 -17.07 11.31 19.92
CA TYR A 474 -17.91 10.28 20.51
C TYR A 474 -17.67 10.16 22.02
N GLN A 475 -18.62 10.63 22.82
CA GLN A 475 -18.67 10.35 24.25
C GLN A 475 -19.45 9.06 24.51
N GLU A 476 -18.77 8.07 25.10
CA GLU A 476 -19.41 6.85 25.63
C GLU A 476 -20.38 7.27 26.74
N SER A 477 -21.69 7.17 26.47
CA SER A 477 -22.70 7.35 27.50
C SER A 477 -22.90 6.02 28.23
N GLU A 478 -22.76 6.02 29.55
CA GLU A 478 -22.91 4.84 30.43
C GLU A 478 -24.29 4.15 30.32
N THR A 479 -25.25 4.78 29.66
CA THR A 479 -26.60 4.25 29.44
C THR A 479 -26.73 3.33 28.22
N ALA A 480 -25.71 3.24 27.35
CA ALA A 480 -25.76 2.39 26.16
C ALA A 480 -25.50 0.90 26.45
N SER A 481 -24.77 0.58 27.52
CA SER A 481 -24.35 -0.81 27.85
C SER A 481 -25.44 -1.69 28.44
N MET A 482 -26.60 -1.12 28.83
CA MET A 482 -27.67 -1.85 29.53
C MET A 482 -28.82 -2.34 28.61
N THR A 483 -28.77 -2.04 27.30
CA THR A 483 -29.83 -2.42 26.32
C THR A 483 -29.33 -3.28 25.14
N ASP A 484 -28.09 -3.77 25.19
CA ASP A 484 -27.34 -4.33 24.05
C ASP A 484 -27.79 -5.71 23.52
N GLY A 485 -28.94 -6.24 23.96
CA GLY A 485 -29.46 -7.52 23.47
C GLY A 485 -30.25 -7.45 22.15
N GLU A 486 -30.81 -6.29 21.80
CA GLU A 486 -31.82 -6.15 20.72
C GLU A 486 -31.65 -4.89 19.87
N GLY A 487 -30.42 -4.36 19.76
CA GLY A 487 -30.10 -3.17 18.96
C GLY A 487 -29.51 -3.46 17.58
N ALA A 488 -29.49 -2.45 16.71
CA ALA A 488 -28.84 -2.52 15.40
C ALA A 488 -27.34 -2.84 15.58
N PRO A 489 -26.71 -3.64 14.69
CA PRO A 489 -25.30 -4.00 14.80
C PRO A 489 -24.41 -2.75 14.91
N THR A 490 -23.52 -2.73 15.90
CA THR A 490 -22.51 -1.67 16.10
C THR A 490 -21.11 -2.25 16.06
N VAL A 491 -20.13 -1.42 15.69
CA VAL A 491 -18.71 -1.80 15.70
C VAL A 491 -18.23 -1.91 17.15
N PRO A 492 -17.62 -3.04 17.57
CA PRO A 492 -16.98 -3.16 18.87
C PRO A 492 -15.87 -2.13 19.06
N ILE A 493 -15.81 -1.50 20.22
CA ILE A 493 -14.83 -0.45 20.54
C ILE A 493 -13.39 -1.00 20.50
N GLU A 494 -13.22 -2.29 20.77
CA GLU A 494 -11.94 -3.02 20.72
C GLU A 494 -11.34 -3.11 19.31
N GLU A 495 -12.15 -2.99 18.25
CA GLU A 495 -11.70 -3.01 16.86
C GLU A 495 -11.18 -1.64 16.37
N LEU A 496 -11.31 -0.59 17.19
CA LEU A 496 -10.96 0.78 16.82
C LEU A 496 -9.50 1.10 17.16
N LEU A 497 -8.76 1.59 16.18
CA LEU A 497 -7.41 2.09 16.38
C LEU A 497 -7.45 3.46 17.05
N ALA A 498 -6.63 3.64 18.10
CA ALA A 498 -6.34 4.95 18.65
C ALA A 498 -5.48 5.74 17.63
N GLU A 499 -5.84 7.00 17.38
CA GLU A 499 -5.00 7.88 16.57
C GLU A 499 -3.69 8.17 17.32
N LEU A 500 -2.58 7.61 16.83
CA LEU A 500 -1.24 8.06 17.20
C LEU A 500 -0.95 9.34 16.39
N GLU A 501 -1.39 10.48 16.92
CA GLU A 501 -0.85 11.78 16.52
C GLU A 501 0.52 11.92 17.18
N LEU A 502 1.60 11.71 16.42
CA LEU A 502 2.92 12.21 16.79
C LEU A 502 2.90 13.72 16.55
N SER A 503 2.38 14.48 17.50
CA SER A 503 2.63 15.92 17.54
C SER A 503 4.11 16.11 17.86
N GLU A 504 4.88 16.59 16.88
CA GLU A 504 6.12 17.30 17.14
C GLU A 504 5.72 18.63 17.81
N GLU A 505 5.45 18.59 19.12
CA GLU A 505 5.41 19.80 19.94
C GLU A 505 6.86 20.20 20.19
N GLU A 506 7.36 21.09 19.33
CA GLU A 506 8.51 21.94 19.65
C GLU A 506 8.11 22.76 20.89
N GLU A 507 8.70 22.42 22.04
CA GLU A 507 8.68 23.23 23.26
C GLU A 507 9.34 24.60 22.96
N GLU A 508 8.56 25.56 22.45
CA GLU A 508 8.91 26.97 22.56
C GLU A 508 8.69 27.39 24.02
N GLY A 509 9.78 27.33 24.80
CA GLY A 509 9.86 27.90 26.14
C GLY A 509 9.60 29.40 26.10
N ASN A 510 8.50 29.82 26.73
CA ASN A 510 8.18 31.22 26.95
C ASN A 510 8.30 31.50 28.46
N ASP A 511 9.53 31.69 28.92
CA ASP A 511 9.84 32.37 30.18
C ASP A 511 10.00 33.86 29.87
N GLU A 512 8.93 34.64 30.01
CA GLU A 512 9.05 36.09 30.24
C GLU A 512 8.35 36.45 31.55
N GLU A 513 9.18 37.04 32.42
CA GLU A 513 8.93 37.49 33.77
C GLU A 513 8.05 38.75 33.76
N ASP A 514 6.92 38.72 34.47
CA ASP A 514 6.24 39.93 34.94
C ASP A 514 6.19 39.90 36.48
N MET A 515 7.22 40.48 37.08
CA MET A 515 7.15 41.06 38.43
C MET A 515 6.82 42.54 38.26
N ASP A 516 5.58 42.94 38.58
CA ASP A 516 5.24 44.26 39.10
C ASP A 516 3.80 44.26 39.67
N GLU A 517 3.71 44.10 40.99
CA GLU A 517 2.91 44.87 41.98
C GLU A 517 2.72 44.14 43.32
#